data_AF-M1Z0W6-F1
#
_entry.id   AF-M1Z0W6-F1
#
_cell.length_a   1.000
_cell.length_b   1.000
_cell.length_c   1.000
_cell.angle_alpha   90.00
_cell.angle_beta   90.00
_cell.angle_gamma   90.00
#
_symmetry.space_group_name_H-M   'P 1'
#
loop_
_entity.id
_entity.type
_entity.pdbx_description
1 polymer ?
#
loop_
_entity_poly.entity_id
_entity_poly.type
_entity_poly.pdbx_seq_one_letter_code
_entity_poly.pdbx_strand_id
1 'polypeptide(L)'
;MDKPKKEPIALHNRQDYRLCLNCGFPNRQADTTCMYCSASLVEDNGFFSWLRQSYYILRWRYQLRQKRENLKQGHRGMTWGKGVGYFSLGIFLSFTGVYFFSHSITENSFSNGLIALLLLGYGVFTLRGLFRNKQ
;
A
#
# COMPACT_ATOMS: atom_id res chain seq x y z
N MET A 1 -16.95 -4.39 29.16
CA MET A 1 -17.45 -4.68 27.80
C MET A 1 -16.24 -4.85 26.89
N ASP A 2 -15.67 -6.05 26.92
CA ASP A 2 -14.48 -6.40 26.13
C ASP A 2 -14.83 -6.51 24.65
N LYS A 3 -14.03 -5.84 23.81
CA LYS A 3 -14.20 -5.88 22.35
C LYS A 3 -13.90 -7.30 21.85
N PRO A 4 -14.75 -7.91 21.01
CA PRO A 4 -14.50 -9.26 20.53
C PRO A 4 -13.20 -9.31 19.71
N LYS A 5 -12.27 -10.15 20.17
CA LYS A 5 -10.99 -10.46 19.52
C LYS A 5 -11.29 -11.13 18.18
N LYS A 6 -11.05 -10.43 17.07
CA LYS A 6 -11.21 -10.99 15.72
C LYS A 6 -10.13 -12.05 15.50
N GLU A 7 -10.54 -13.30 15.46
CA GLU A 7 -9.68 -14.40 15.07
C GLU A 7 -9.31 -14.30 13.57
N PRO A 8 -8.08 -14.65 13.18
CA PRO A 8 -7.67 -14.67 11.79
C PRO A 8 -8.41 -15.81 11.08
N ILE A 9 -9.34 -15.46 10.20
CA ILE A 9 -10.05 -16.41 9.34
C ILE A 9 -9.00 -17.10 8.47
N ALA A 10 -8.80 -18.40 8.71
CA ALA A 10 -7.88 -19.25 7.97
C ALA A 10 -8.20 -19.19 6.47
N LEU A 11 -7.19 -18.81 5.69
CA LEU A 11 -7.27 -18.56 4.25
C LEU A 11 -7.40 -19.84 3.40
N HIS A 12 -7.54 -21.01 4.04
CA HIS A 12 -7.40 -22.32 3.42
C HIS A 12 -8.68 -23.17 3.42
N ASN A 13 -9.84 -22.60 3.80
CA ASN A 13 -11.11 -23.30 3.64
C ASN A 13 -11.72 -22.92 2.30
N ARG A 14 -12.02 -23.94 1.48
CA ARG A 14 -12.58 -23.87 0.13
C ARG A 14 -13.66 -22.79 0.07
N GLN A 15 -13.38 -21.74 -0.70
CA GLN A 15 -14.09 -20.48 -0.59
C GLN A 15 -15.43 -20.55 -1.34
N ASP A 16 -16.49 -20.83 -0.61
CA ASP A 16 -17.87 -20.84 -1.12
C ASP A 16 -18.43 -19.43 -1.37
N TYR A 17 -17.64 -18.56 -2.00
CA TYR A 17 -18.04 -17.20 -2.35
C TYR A 17 -17.77 -16.89 -3.83
N ARG A 18 -18.71 -16.21 -4.48
CA ARG A 18 -18.55 -15.62 -5.82
C ARG A 18 -18.18 -14.16 -5.68
N LEU A 19 -17.42 -13.60 -6.63
CA LEU A 19 -17.02 -12.20 -6.60
C LEU A 19 -17.68 -11.42 -7.71
N CYS A 20 -18.25 -10.27 -7.36
CA CYS A 20 -18.79 -9.36 -8.36
C CYS A 20 -17.64 -8.67 -9.11
N LEU A 21 -17.55 -8.88 -10.41
CA LEU A 21 -16.52 -8.28 -11.27
C LEU A 21 -16.68 -6.76 -11.43
N ASN A 22 -17.86 -6.21 -11.13
CA ASN A 22 -18.13 -4.78 -11.21
C ASN A 22 -17.63 -4.03 -9.97
N CYS A 23 -17.92 -4.54 -8.76
CA CYS A 23 -17.62 -3.83 -7.50
C CYS A 23 -16.60 -4.51 -6.58
N GLY A 24 -16.17 -5.75 -6.88
CA GLY A 24 -15.24 -6.52 -6.06
C GLY A 24 -15.83 -7.06 -4.76
N PHE A 25 -17.16 -7.02 -4.59
CA PHE A 25 -17.85 -7.50 -3.39
C PHE A 25 -17.94 -9.05 -3.40
N PRO A 26 -17.54 -9.74 -2.31
CA PRO A 26 -17.75 -11.17 -2.17
C PRO A 26 -19.21 -11.47 -1.83
N ASN A 27 -19.87 -12.23 -2.70
CA ASN A 27 -21.26 -12.65 -2.58
C ASN A 27 -21.35 -14.16 -2.31
N ARG A 28 -22.51 -14.65 -1.85
CA ARG A 28 -22.71 -16.10 -1.69
C ARG A 28 -22.77 -16.77 -3.06
N GLN A 29 -22.38 -18.04 -3.15
CA GLN A 29 -22.47 -18.80 -4.41
C GLN A 29 -23.91 -18.91 -4.95
N ALA A 30 -24.91 -18.96 -4.07
CA ALA A 30 -26.32 -19.06 -4.46
C ALA A 30 -26.87 -17.77 -5.09
N ASP A 31 -26.19 -16.64 -4.90
CA ASP A 31 -26.70 -15.34 -5.37
C ASP A 31 -26.36 -15.14 -6.86
N THR A 32 -27.36 -14.78 -7.64
CA THR A 32 -27.21 -14.46 -9.08
C THR A 32 -26.94 -12.97 -9.33
N THR A 33 -27.28 -12.11 -8.37
CA THR A 33 -27.09 -10.66 -8.43
C THR A 33 -26.28 -10.16 -7.23
N CYS A 34 -25.42 -9.17 -7.47
CA CYS A 34 -24.57 -8.62 -6.43
C CYS A 34 -25.39 -7.85 -5.40
N MET A 35 -25.26 -8.20 -4.13
CA MET A 35 -25.98 -7.53 -3.04
C MET A 35 -25.64 -6.03 -2.92
N TYR A 36 -24.47 -5.60 -3.40
CA TYR A 36 -24.02 -4.21 -3.28
C TYR A 36 -24.34 -3.33 -4.50
N CYS A 37 -24.12 -3.84 -5.72
CA CYS A 37 -24.30 -3.05 -6.96
C CYS A 37 -25.36 -3.59 -7.90
N SER A 38 -26.08 -4.65 -7.52
CA SER A 38 -27.16 -5.27 -8.29
C SER A 38 -26.77 -5.81 -9.66
N ALA A 39 -25.48 -5.80 -10.02
CA ALA A 39 -24.98 -6.38 -11.25
C ALA A 39 -25.06 -7.92 -11.22
N SER A 40 -25.27 -8.54 -12.37
CA SER A 40 -25.23 -10.00 -12.51
C SER A 40 -23.85 -10.55 -12.15
N LEU A 41 -23.82 -11.68 -11.43
CA LEU A 41 -22.58 -12.41 -11.17
C LEU A 41 -22.33 -13.36 -12.33
N VAL A 42 -21.22 -13.13 -13.02
CA VAL A 42 -20.72 -14.02 -14.08
C VAL A 42 -19.72 -14.99 -13.44
N GLU A 43 -19.83 -16.27 -13.79
CA GLU A 43 -18.98 -17.32 -13.26
C GLU A 43 -17.78 -17.55 -14.19
N ASP A 44 -16.65 -16.93 -13.84
CA ASP A 44 -15.40 -17.11 -14.58
C ASP A 44 -14.55 -18.18 -13.90
N ASN A 45 -14.60 -19.42 -14.41
CA ASN A 45 -13.81 -20.53 -13.90
C ASN A 45 -12.46 -20.61 -14.64
N GLY A 46 -11.37 -20.16 -14.01
CA GLY A 46 -10.03 -20.20 -14.59
C GLY A 46 -8.92 -19.65 -13.67
N PHE A 47 -7.66 -19.89 -14.01
CA PHE A 47 -6.51 -19.39 -13.23
C PHE A 47 -6.36 -17.86 -13.36
N PHE A 48 -6.55 -17.33 -14.58
CA PHE A 48 -6.53 -15.89 -14.82
C PHE A 48 -7.69 -15.17 -14.14
N SER A 49 -8.87 -15.78 -14.08
CA SER A 49 -10.00 -15.22 -13.33
C SER A 49 -9.72 -15.27 -11.83
N TRP A 50 -9.09 -16.31 -11.29
CA TRP A 50 -8.66 -16.37 -9.89
C TRP A 50 -7.67 -15.26 -9.49
N LEU A 51 -6.67 -14.98 -10.34
CA LEU A 51 -5.74 -13.86 -10.11
C LEU A 51 -6.46 -12.52 -10.12
N ARG A 52 -7.31 -12.29 -11.13
CA ARG A 52 -8.10 -11.07 -11.26
C ARG A 52 -9.03 -10.88 -10.07
N GLN A 53 -9.67 -11.96 -9.63
CA GLN A 53 -10.56 -12.03 -8.48
C GLN A 53 -9.80 -11.68 -7.19
N SER A 54 -8.63 -12.28 -6.99
CA SER A 54 -7.75 -11.99 -5.84
C SER A 54 -7.30 -10.52 -5.83
N TYR A 55 -6.93 -9.97 -6.99
CA TYR A 55 -6.59 -8.55 -7.13
C TYR A 55 -7.76 -7.64 -6.72
N TYR A 56 -8.97 -7.91 -7.21
CA TYR A 56 -10.14 -7.10 -6.84
C TYR A 56 -10.49 -7.21 -5.36
N ILE A 57 -10.35 -8.38 -4.72
CA ILE A 57 -10.52 -8.52 -3.27
C ILE A 57 -9.52 -7.64 -2.52
N LEU A 58 -8.23 -7.71 -2.90
CA LEU A 58 -7.18 -6.93 -2.26
C LEU A 58 -7.41 -5.43 -2.44
N ARG A 59 -7.76 -5.00 -3.65
CA ARG A 59 -8.10 -3.60 -3.96
C ARG A 59 -9.30 -3.13 -3.15
N TRP A 60 -10.37 -3.93 -3.07
CA TRP A 60 -11.56 -3.60 -2.28
C TRP A 60 -11.25 -3.52 -0.79
N ARG A 61 -10.50 -4.48 -0.25
CA ARG A 61 -10.03 -4.45 1.15
C ARG A 61 -9.15 -3.23 1.41
N TYR A 62 -8.31 -2.84 0.47
CA TYR A 62 -7.50 -1.62 0.56
C TYR A 62 -8.38 -0.37 0.60
N GLN A 63 -9.37 -0.25 -0.29
CA GLN A 63 -10.31 0.86 -0.30
C GLN A 63 -11.13 0.95 0.99
N LEU A 64 -11.57 -0.19 1.54
CA LEU A 64 -12.27 -0.23 2.82
C LEU A 64 -11.37 0.15 3.99
N ARG A 65 -10.11 -0.32 4.00
CA ARG A 65 -9.12 0.10 5.00
C ARG A 65 -8.87 1.60 4.90
N GLN A 66 -8.67 2.13 3.70
CA GLN A 66 -8.45 3.54 3.46
C GLN A 66 -9.65 4.39 3.88
N LYS A 67 -10.90 3.99 3.57
CA LYS A 67 -12.10 4.69 4.06
C LYS A 67 -12.24 4.62 5.57
N ARG A 68 -11.98 3.46 6.19
CA ARG A 68 -11.98 3.31 7.65
C ARG A 68 -10.88 4.13 8.32
N GLU A 69 -9.71 4.17 7.71
CA GLU A 69 -8.56 4.97 8.14
C GLU A 69 -8.87 6.45 7.99
N ASN A 70 -9.43 6.91 6.86
CA ASN A 70 -9.88 8.28 6.66
C ASN A 70 -11.01 8.69 7.63
N LEU A 71 -11.94 7.81 7.97
CA LEU A 71 -12.95 8.07 9.01
C LEU A 71 -12.32 8.12 10.42
N LYS A 72 -11.28 7.33 10.68
CA LYS A 72 -10.48 7.41 11.92
C LYS A 72 -9.51 8.60 11.93
N GLN A 73 -9.02 9.03 10.78
CA GLN A 73 -8.09 10.15 10.56
C GLN A 73 -8.79 11.49 10.42
N GLY A 74 -10.08 11.51 10.09
CA GLY A 74 -10.96 12.66 10.36
C GLY A 74 -10.97 13.04 11.84
N HIS A 75 -10.46 12.17 12.72
CA HIS A 75 -10.21 12.41 14.14
C HIS A 75 -8.73 12.33 14.56
N ARG A 76 -7.82 12.04 13.63
CA ARG A 76 -6.36 12.03 13.84
C ARG A 76 -5.69 12.51 12.57
N GLY A 77 -5.37 13.80 12.52
CA GLY A 77 -4.46 14.34 11.51
C GLY A 77 -3.22 13.44 11.37
N MET A 78 -2.69 13.38 10.14
CA MET A 78 -1.46 12.69 9.74
C MET A 78 -0.56 12.35 10.94
N THR A 79 -0.56 11.07 11.34
CA THR A 79 0.10 10.64 12.58
C THR A 79 1.55 11.10 12.54
N TRP A 80 1.93 12.01 13.44
CA TRP A 80 3.25 12.64 13.50
C TRP A 80 4.40 11.63 13.31
N GLY A 81 4.25 10.40 13.83
CA GLY A 81 5.18 9.29 13.64
C GLY A 81 5.45 8.87 12.19
N LYS A 82 4.47 8.95 11.27
CA LYS A 82 4.72 8.70 9.83
C LYS A 82 5.61 9.79 9.25
N GLY A 83 5.39 11.05 9.63
CA GLY A 83 6.22 12.17 9.21
C GLY A 83 7.65 12.06 9.74
N VAL A 84 7.82 11.65 11.01
CA VAL A 84 9.16 11.40 11.60
C VAL A 84 9.87 10.26 10.87
N GLY A 85 9.18 9.16 10.55
CA GLY A 85 9.77 8.02 9.84
C GLY A 85 10.28 8.37 8.44
N TYR A 86 9.49 9.10 7.65
CA TYR A 86 9.94 9.57 6.33
C TYR A 86 11.08 10.60 6.46
N PHE A 87 11.07 11.44 7.50
CA PHE A 87 12.12 12.42 7.74
C PHE A 87 13.45 11.76 8.10
N SER A 88 13.43 10.77 9.00
CA SER A 88 14.61 9.97 9.33
C SER A 88 15.13 9.24 8.10
N LEU A 89 14.25 8.66 7.28
CA LEU A 89 14.65 7.95 6.06
C LEU A 89 15.33 8.89 5.06
N GLY A 90 14.78 10.09 4.84
CA GLY A 90 15.39 11.12 4.01
C GLY A 90 16.79 11.53 4.50
N ILE A 91 16.97 11.72 5.81
CA ILE A 91 18.28 12.01 6.41
C ILE A 91 19.26 10.88 6.17
N PHE A 92 18.86 9.62 6.43
CA PHE A 92 19.73 8.46 6.22
C PHE A 92 20.20 8.35 4.77
N LEU A 93 19.27 8.52 3.81
CA LEU A 93 19.56 8.52 2.38
C LEU A 93 20.54 9.63 1.99
N SER A 94 20.35 10.84 2.52
CA SER A 94 21.26 11.96 2.26
C SER A 94 22.65 11.73 2.86
N PHE A 95 22.76 11.28 4.12
CA PHE A 95 24.07 10.98 4.73
C PHE A 95 24.81 9.87 3.98
N THR A 96 24.11 8.81 3.60
CA THR A 96 24.69 7.70 2.83
C THR A 96 25.15 8.19 1.46
N GLY A 97 24.34 9.02 0.80
CA GLY A 97 24.70 9.64 -0.47
C GLY A 97 25.96 10.52 -0.38
N VAL A 98 26.08 11.37 0.65
CA VAL A 98 27.28 12.20 0.87
C VAL A 98 28.52 11.34 1.15
N TYR A 99 28.36 10.24 1.90
CA TYR A 99 29.45 9.30 2.17
C TYR A 99 29.97 8.66 0.89
N PHE A 100 29.08 8.10 0.07
CA PHE A 100 29.46 7.50 -1.22
C PHE A 100 30.01 8.54 -2.19
N PHE A 101 29.50 9.77 -2.18
CA PHE A 101 30.02 10.86 -3.00
C PHE A 101 31.47 11.19 -2.62
N SER A 102 31.74 11.35 -1.33
CA SER A 102 33.10 11.63 -0.82
C SER A 102 34.06 10.49 -1.17
N HIS A 103 33.61 9.24 -1.00
CA HIS A 103 34.39 8.06 -1.37
C HIS A 103 34.67 7.98 -2.88
N SER A 104 33.69 8.35 -3.70
CA SER A 104 33.84 8.35 -5.16
C SER A 104 34.88 9.35 -5.66
N ILE A 105 35.02 10.49 -4.97
CA ILE A 105 36.04 11.50 -5.27
C ILE A 105 37.42 10.96 -4.90
N THR A 106 37.57 10.31 -3.74
CA THR A 106 38.85 9.75 -3.28
C THR A 106 39.31 8.59 -4.16
N GLU A 107 38.40 7.72 -4.60
CA GLU A 107 38.71 6.53 -5.40
C GLU A 107 38.57 6.74 -6.91
N ASN A 108 38.17 7.92 -7.37
CA ASN A 108 37.85 8.22 -8.77
C ASN A 108 36.86 7.21 -9.40
N SER A 109 35.93 6.68 -8.60
CA SER A 109 35.01 5.61 -9.01
C SER A 109 33.69 6.18 -9.52
N PHE A 110 33.47 6.09 -10.84
CA PHE A 110 32.26 6.60 -11.51
C PHE A 110 30.98 5.93 -11.01
N SER A 111 31.01 4.61 -10.76
CA SER A 111 29.85 3.85 -10.28
C SER A 111 29.37 4.35 -8.91
N ASN A 112 30.31 4.57 -7.99
CA ASN A 112 30.01 5.09 -6.64
C ASN A 112 29.45 6.51 -6.70
N GLY A 113 29.92 7.34 -7.64
CA GLY A 113 29.38 8.67 -7.89
C GLY A 113 27.93 8.66 -8.39
N LEU A 114 27.60 7.72 -9.29
CA LEU A 114 26.24 7.57 -9.82
C LEU A 114 25.25 7.09 -8.74
N ILE A 115 25.68 6.13 -7.92
CA ILE A 115 24.93 5.64 -6.75
C ILE A 115 24.70 6.79 -5.75
N ALA A 116 25.74 7.59 -5.49
CA ALA A 116 25.62 8.75 -4.60
C ALA A 116 24.61 9.78 -5.11
N LEU A 117 24.61 10.09 -6.41
CA LEU A 117 23.70 11.06 -7.01
C LEU A 117 22.24 10.59 -6.93
N LEU A 118 21.99 9.30 -7.15
CA LEU A 118 20.66 8.69 -6.97
C LEU A 118 20.19 8.76 -5.51
N LEU A 119 21.06 8.41 -4.56
CA LEU A 119 20.74 8.45 -3.12
C LEU A 119 20.47 9.88 -2.64
N LEU A 120 21.30 10.85 -3.06
CA LEU A 120 21.12 12.26 -2.74
C LEU A 120 19.84 12.82 -3.36
N GLY A 121 19.61 12.55 -4.65
CA GLY A 121 18.41 13.00 -5.36
C GLY A 121 17.14 12.45 -4.70
N TYR A 122 17.14 11.17 -4.34
CA TYR A 122 16.01 10.53 -3.66
C TYR A 122 15.83 11.05 -2.22
N GLY A 123 16.91 11.26 -1.47
CA GLY A 123 16.88 11.88 -0.14
C GLY A 123 16.31 13.31 -0.16
N VAL A 124 16.76 14.16 -1.09
CA VAL A 124 16.24 15.53 -1.23
C VAL A 124 14.78 15.53 -1.66
N PHE A 125 14.38 14.66 -2.60
CA PHE A 125 13.00 14.58 -3.05
C PHE A 125 12.04 14.13 -1.94
N THR A 126 12.44 13.12 -1.15
CA THR A 126 11.65 12.64 -0.01
C THR A 126 11.49 13.71 1.08
N LEU A 127 12.56 14.44 1.42
CA LEU A 127 12.50 15.56 2.35
C LEU A 127 11.64 16.70 1.82
N ARG A 128 11.80 17.09 0.55
CA ARG A 128 11.03 18.19 -0.06
C ARG A 128 9.53 17.86 -0.13
N GLY A 129 9.17 16.60 -0.40
CA GLY A 129 7.78 16.14 -0.36
C GLY A 129 7.15 16.23 1.03
N LEU A 130 7.93 15.98 2.09
CA LEU A 130 7.47 16.16 3.47
C LEU A 130 7.23 17.63 3.84
N PHE A 131 8.14 18.53 3.45
CA PHE A 131 7.98 19.96 3.74
C PHE A 131 6.81 20.58 2.97
N ARG A 132 6.59 20.18 1.71
CA ARG A 132 5.46 20.68 0.90
C ARG A 132 4.09 20.22 1.40
N ASN A 133 4.01 19.08 2.09
CA ASN A 133 2.76 18.56 2.67
C ASN A 133 2.51 19.04 4.11
N LYS A 134 3.45 19.77 4.73
CA LYS A 134 3.30 20.33 6.09
C LYS A 134 2.83 21.79 6.09
N GLN A 135 2.69 22.41 4.93
CA GLN A 135 2.19 23.77 4.71
C GLN A 135 0.79 23.70 4.12
#